data_AF-A0A821XR34-F1
#
_entry.id   AF-A0A821XR34-F1
#
_cell.length_a   1.000
_cell.length_b   1.000
_cell.length_c   1.000
_cell.angle_alpha   90.00
_cell.angle_beta   90.00
_cell.angle_gamma   90.00
#
_symmetry.space_group_name_H-M   'P 1'
#
loop_
_entity.id
_entity.type
_entity.pdbx_description
1 polymer ?
#
loop_
_entity_poly.entity_id
_entity_poly.type
_entity_poly.pdbx_seq_one_letter_code
_entity_poly.pdbx_strand_id
1 'polypeptide(L)'
;YPIMVGYYGDPEKTQEALTPSGWLRTGDQATMDEDGYLYYVGRQKEMIIRGGINLYPIEIEHTIVEHPSVAEAQVFSIPDERHGEEVCAWIKLKPNAPPCQTEDITKFLADKLAFFKIPKHIRFVDKFIMTPTGKVQKFKLSEAMVNELKEAKNKH
;
A
#
# COMPACT_ATOMS: atom_id res chain seq x y z
N TYR A 1 18.26 -25.20 6.83
CA TYR A 1 17.59 -23.91 6.55
C TYR A 1 17.49 -23.12 7.85
N PRO A 2 18.03 -21.89 7.91
CA PRO A 2 17.96 -21.06 9.11
C PRO A 2 16.60 -20.37 9.19
N ILE A 3 15.67 -20.95 9.94
CA ILE A 3 14.44 -20.28 10.38
C ILE A 3 14.53 -20.04 11.89
N MET A 4 13.87 -18.99 12.38
CA MET A 4 13.81 -18.71 13.82
C MET A 4 13.12 -19.86 14.56
N VAL A 5 13.54 -20.14 15.80
CA VAL A 5 12.86 -21.10 16.69
C VAL A 5 11.58 -20.53 17.30
N GLY A 6 11.47 -19.21 17.35
CA GLY A 6 10.32 -18.49 17.89
C GLY A 6 10.67 -17.06 18.28
N TYR A 7 9.65 -16.28 18.66
CA TYR A 7 9.83 -14.96 19.24
C TYR A 7 10.26 -15.06 20.70
N TYR A 8 11.21 -14.22 21.10
CA TYR A 8 11.70 -14.19 22.48
C TYR A 8 10.59 -13.76 23.45
N GLY A 9 10.24 -14.62 24.40
CA GLY A 9 9.24 -14.35 25.44
C GLY A 9 7.79 -14.26 24.95
N ASP A 10 7.51 -14.60 23.68
CA ASP A 10 6.19 -14.45 23.07
C ASP A 10 5.75 -15.77 22.40
N PRO A 11 5.24 -16.73 23.19
CA PRO A 11 4.83 -18.04 22.68
C PRO A 11 3.60 -17.95 21.77
N GLU A 12 2.70 -16.99 22.00
CA GLU A 12 1.51 -16.78 21.15
C GLU A 12 1.93 -16.33 19.74
N LYS A 13 2.75 -15.29 19.61
CA LYS A 13 3.26 -14.88 18.28
C LYS A 13 4.09 -15.97 17.60
N THR A 14 4.75 -16.83 18.38
CA THR A 14 5.49 -17.97 17.84
C THR A 14 4.55 -18.98 17.18
N GLN A 15 3.42 -19.30 17.82
CA GLN A 15 2.41 -20.21 17.27
C GLN A 15 1.66 -19.60 16.08
N GLU A 16 1.44 -18.29 16.07
CA GLU A 16 0.87 -17.60 14.90
C GLU A 16 1.82 -17.65 13.70
N ALA A 17 3.10 -17.36 13.93
CA ALA A 17 4.10 -17.27 12.86
C ALA A 17 4.57 -18.62 12.33
N LEU A 18 4.61 -19.67 13.15
CA LEU A 18 5.08 -21.00 12.74
C LEU A 18 3.91 -21.98 12.55
N THR A 19 3.95 -22.80 11.50
CA THR A 19 3.02 -23.93 11.37
C THR A 19 3.41 -25.06 12.34
N PRO A 20 2.50 -26.01 12.64
CA PRO A 20 2.85 -27.20 13.43
C PRO A 20 4.00 -28.03 12.84
N SER A 21 4.23 -27.92 11.53
CA SER A 21 5.32 -28.56 10.79
C SER A 21 6.60 -27.70 10.71
N GLY A 22 6.65 -26.54 11.38
CA GLY A 22 7.82 -25.67 11.48
C GLY A 22 8.00 -24.70 10.32
N TRP A 23 7.01 -24.49 9.46
CA TRP A 23 7.10 -23.51 8.37
C TRP A 23 6.78 -22.09 8.86
N LEU A 24 7.55 -21.10 8.41
CA LEU A 24 7.32 -19.69 8.74
C LEU A 24 6.26 -19.07 7.81
N ARG A 25 5.19 -18.53 8.39
CA ARG A 25 4.23 -17.67 7.71
C ARG A 25 4.84 -16.26 7.60
N THR A 26 5.38 -15.92 6.43
CA THR A 26 6.02 -14.61 6.18
C THR A 26 5.01 -13.45 6.15
N GLY A 27 3.73 -13.76 5.91
CA GLY A 27 2.67 -12.78 5.68
C GLY A 27 2.71 -12.16 4.28
N ASP A 28 3.59 -12.66 3.41
CA ASP A 28 3.72 -12.25 2.02
C ASP A 28 2.85 -13.15 1.14
N GLN A 29 2.22 -12.56 0.15
CA GLN A 29 1.42 -13.23 -0.86
C GLN A 29 2.23 -13.25 -2.16
N ALA A 30 2.31 -14.42 -2.80
CA ALA A 30 2.99 -14.61 -4.07
C ALA A 30 2.25 -15.66 -4.90
N THR A 31 2.40 -15.59 -6.22
CA THR A 31 1.98 -16.64 -7.15
C THR A 31 3.20 -17.34 -7.71
N MET A 32 3.09 -18.63 -8.03
CA MET A 32 4.15 -19.40 -8.68
C MET A 32 3.69 -19.81 -10.07
N ASP A 33 4.55 -19.66 -11.08
CA ASP A 33 4.28 -20.19 -12.42
C ASP A 33 4.62 -21.69 -12.53
N GLU A 34 4.38 -22.26 -13.72
CA GLU A 34 4.63 -23.68 -14.00
C GLU A 34 6.12 -24.05 -13.94
N ASP A 35 7.01 -23.08 -14.14
CA ASP A 35 8.47 -23.24 -14.10
C ASP A 35 9.04 -23.06 -12.68
N GLY A 36 8.21 -22.71 -11.71
CA GLY A 36 8.59 -22.55 -10.30
C GLY A 36 9.06 -21.15 -9.90
N TYR A 37 8.90 -20.14 -10.76
CA TYR A 37 9.19 -18.75 -10.43
C TYR A 37 8.11 -18.13 -9.56
N LEU A 38 8.53 -17.50 -8.46
CA LEU A 38 7.65 -16.78 -7.54
C LEU A 38 7.53 -15.30 -7.93
N TYR A 39 6.30 -14.85 -8.14
CA TYR A 39 5.93 -13.47 -8.36
C TYR A 39 5.30 -12.90 -7.08
N TYR A 40 5.92 -11.86 -6.53
CA TYR A 40 5.42 -11.19 -5.33
C TYR A 40 4.16 -10.37 -5.63
N VAL A 41 3.10 -10.59 -4.84
CA VAL A 41 1.78 -9.96 -4.98
C VAL A 41 1.52 -8.92 -3.89
N GLY A 42 2.23 -8.95 -2.77
CA GLY A 42 2.04 -8.01 -1.67
C GLY A 42 2.06 -8.68 -0.31
N ARG A 43 1.59 -7.96 0.72
CA ARG A 43 1.40 -8.52 2.06
C ARG A 43 -0.07 -8.66 2.38
N GLN A 44 -0.44 -9.76 3.03
CA GLN A 44 -1.83 -10.04 3.38
C GLN A 44 -2.43 -8.91 4.25
N LYS A 45 -1.64 -8.35 5.16
CA LYS A 45 -2.06 -7.25 6.05
C LYS A 45 -2.15 -5.89 5.36
N GLU A 46 -1.65 -5.77 4.13
CA GLU A 46 -1.71 -4.53 3.34
C GLU A 46 -2.85 -4.56 2.30
N MET A 47 -3.55 -5.69 2.15
CA MET A 47 -4.69 -5.79 1.25
C MET A 47 -5.80 -4.82 1.69
N ILE A 48 -6.32 -4.05 0.73
CA ILE A 48 -7.41 -3.11 0.95
C ILE A 48 -8.72 -3.79 0.60
N ILE A 49 -9.74 -3.67 1.46
CA ILE A 49 -11.08 -4.23 1.20
C ILE A 49 -12.07 -3.09 0.99
N ARG A 50 -12.30 -2.75 -0.27
CA ARG A 50 -13.20 -1.66 -0.66
C ARG A 50 -14.51 -2.21 -1.20
N GLY A 51 -15.61 -2.01 -0.48
CA GLY A 51 -16.95 -2.43 -0.91
C GLY A 51 -17.06 -3.94 -1.18
N GLY A 52 -16.31 -4.76 -0.45
CA GLY A 52 -16.25 -6.22 -0.65
C GLY A 52 -15.28 -6.69 -1.74
N ILE A 53 -14.51 -5.78 -2.34
CA ILE A 53 -13.50 -6.10 -3.37
C ILE A 53 -12.10 -6.03 -2.75
N ASN A 54 -11.32 -7.09 -2.96
CA ASN A 54 -9.91 -7.14 -2.55
C ASN A 54 -9.04 -6.37 -3.54
N LEU A 55 -8.33 -5.37 -3.04
CA LEU A 55 -7.40 -4.52 -3.76
C LEU A 55 -5.99 -4.71 -3.23
N TYR A 56 -5.04 -4.84 -4.15
CA TYR A 56 -3.63 -5.04 -3.83
C TYR A 56 -2.88 -3.73 -4.07
N PRO A 57 -2.42 -3.02 -3.00
CA PRO A 57 -1.76 -1.74 -3.17
C PRO A 57 -0.57 -1.76 -4.11
N ILE A 58 0.21 -2.85 -4.12
CA ILE A 58 1.41 -2.95 -4.94
C ILE A 58 1.11 -2.85 -6.44
N GLU A 59 -0.04 -3.37 -6.90
CA GLU A 59 -0.47 -3.26 -8.30
C GLU A 59 -0.68 -1.79 -8.67
N ILE A 60 -1.36 -1.06 -7.78
CA ILE A 60 -1.67 0.35 -7.96
C ILE A 60 -0.39 1.18 -7.86
N GLU A 61 0.50 0.89 -6.90
CA GLU A 61 1.81 1.52 -6.73
C GLU A 61 2.67 1.36 -7.98
N HIS A 62 2.81 0.13 -8.48
CA HIS A 62 3.55 -0.15 -9.71
C HIS A 62 2.98 0.64 -10.89
N THR A 63 1.66 0.63 -11.04
CA THR A 63 1.01 1.37 -12.12
C THR A 63 1.25 2.88 -11.98
N ILE A 64 1.18 3.45 -10.78
CA ILE A 64 1.46 4.88 -10.56
C ILE A 64 2.93 5.21 -10.91
N VAL A 65 3.88 4.34 -10.54
CA VAL A 65 5.31 4.55 -10.79
C VAL A 65 5.67 4.47 -12.28
N GLU A 66 4.85 3.83 -13.11
CA GLU A 66 5.00 3.90 -14.57
C GLU A 66 4.79 5.31 -15.14
N HIS A 67 4.14 6.22 -14.40
CA HIS A 67 3.93 7.58 -14.85
C HIS A 67 5.29 8.33 -14.95
N PRO A 68 5.62 9.00 -16.07
CA PRO A 68 6.94 9.59 -16.29
C PRO A 68 7.40 10.58 -15.21
N SER A 69 6.47 11.30 -14.59
CA SER A 69 6.74 12.30 -13.55
C SER A 69 6.91 11.71 -12.15
N VAL A 70 6.52 10.45 -11.90
CA VAL A 70 6.51 9.84 -10.57
C VAL A 70 7.85 9.17 -10.26
N ALA A 71 8.41 9.49 -9.09
CA ALA A 71 9.59 8.83 -8.55
C ALA A 71 9.24 7.65 -7.65
N GLU A 72 8.23 7.83 -6.78
CA GLU A 72 7.81 6.82 -5.81
C GLU A 72 6.33 7.04 -5.47
N ALA A 73 5.60 5.96 -5.21
CA ALA A 73 4.21 5.99 -4.78
C ALA A 73 3.98 5.02 -3.63
N GLN A 74 3.13 5.42 -2.68
CA GLN A 74 2.73 4.61 -1.54
C GLN A 74 1.20 4.59 -1.49
N VAL A 75 0.61 3.41 -1.63
CA VAL A 75 -0.84 3.21 -1.64
C VAL A 75 -1.26 2.53 -0.34
N PHE A 76 -2.34 3.06 0.24
CA PHE A 76 -2.89 2.62 1.52
C PHE A 76 -4.38 2.93 1.59
N SER A 77 -5.08 2.35 2.56
CA SER A 77 -6.49 2.65 2.81
C SER A 77 -6.70 3.64 3.95
N ILE A 78 -7.82 4.34 3.89
CA ILE A 78 -8.43 5.04 5.03
C ILE A 78 -9.83 4.47 5.28
N PRO A 79 -10.38 4.58 6.51
CA PRO A 79 -11.75 4.20 6.78
C PRO A 79 -12.75 5.04 5.95
N ASP A 80 -13.78 4.39 5.42
CA ASP A 80 -14.86 5.03 4.67
C ASP A 80 -16.23 4.44 5.07
N GLU A 81 -17.21 5.31 5.32
CA GLU A 81 -18.53 4.89 5.82
C GLU A 81 -19.33 4.05 4.82
N ARG A 82 -19.10 4.24 3.51
CA ARG A 82 -19.88 3.58 2.46
C ARG A 82 -19.22 2.30 2.00
N HIS A 83 -17.90 2.30 1.88
CA HIS A 83 -17.14 1.20 1.31
C HIS A 83 -16.33 0.40 2.33
N GLY A 84 -16.36 0.78 3.61
CA GLY A 84 -15.49 0.23 4.66
C GLY A 84 -14.10 0.84 4.59
N GLU A 85 -13.45 0.70 3.43
CA GLU A 85 -12.16 1.30 3.13
C GLU A 85 -12.19 2.07 1.81
N GLU A 86 -11.33 3.08 1.71
CA GLU A 86 -11.14 3.87 0.51
C GLU A 86 -9.66 4.03 0.18
N VAL A 87 -9.34 3.94 -1.12
CA VAL A 87 -7.95 3.89 -1.60
C VAL A 87 -7.36 5.30 -1.64
N CYS A 88 -6.19 5.45 -1.03
CA CYS A 88 -5.40 6.67 -1.03
C CYS A 88 -4.01 6.40 -1.61
N ALA A 89 -3.42 7.42 -2.23
CA ALA A 89 -2.04 7.39 -2.71
C ALA A 89 -1.28 8.65 -2.29
N TRP A 90 -0.10 8.45 -1.72
CA TRP A 90 0.89 9.51 -1.58
C TRP A 90 1.98 9.31 -2.63
N ILE A 91 2.32 10.38 -3.34
CA ILE A 91 3.16 10.35 -4.53
C ILE A 91 4.30 11.33 -4.35
N LYS A 92 5.52 10.87 -4.63
CA LYS A 92 6.69 11.73 -4.76
C LYS A 92 7.03 11.89 -6.23
N LEU A 93 7.10 13.14 -6.69
CA LEU A 93 7.49 13.45 -8.07
C LEU A 93 9.02 13.42 -8.21
N LYS A 94 9.51 13.22 -9.44
CA LYS A 94 10.93 13.36 -9.75
C LYS A 94 11.34 14.85 -9.61
N PRO A 95 12.54 15.17 -9.13
CA PRO A 95 12.99 16.55 -8.89
C PRO A 95 12.86 17.49 -10.10
N ASN A 96 12.99 16.95 -11.32
CA ASN A 96 12.91 17.70 -12.58
C ASN A 96 11.71 17.28 -13.43
N ALA A 97 10.68 16.69 -12.82
CA ALA A 97 9.47 16.34 -13.54
C ALA A 97 8.73 17.61 -14.00
N PRO A 98 8.02 17.57 -15.13
CA PRO A 98 7.06 18.62 -15.47
C PRO A 98 5.96 18.70 -14.39
N PRO A 99 5.30 19.87 -14.25
CA PRO A 99 4.16 20.02 -13.34
C PRO A 99 3.14 18.91 -13.56
N CYS A 100 2.74 18.26 -12.47
CA CYS A 100 1.81 17.13 -12.48
C CYS A 100 0.75 17.37 -11.43
N GLN A 101 -0.51 17.33 -11.81
CA GLN A 101 -1.66 17.47 -10.93
C GLN A 101 -2.29 16.11 -10.63
N THR A 102 -3.22 16.10 -9.69
CA THR A 102 -3.94 14.88 -9.29
C THR A 102 -4.75 14.30 -10.44
N GLU A 103 -5.29 15.16 -11.30
CA GLU A 103 -6.08 14.79 -12.47
C GLU A 103 -5.22 14.08 -13.52
N ASP A 104 -3.95 14.47 -13.66
CA ASP A 104 -3.02 13.85 -14.62
C ASP A 104 -2.75 12.39 -14.23
N ILE A 105 -2.49 12.14 -12.94
CA ILE A 105 -2.33 10.79 -12.41
C ILE A 105 -3.63 9.99 -12.58
N THR A 106 -4.77 10.60 -12.26
CA THR A 106 -6.07 9.92 -12.34
C THR A 106 -6.41 9.50 -13.76
N LYS A 107 -6.17 10.38 -14.74
CA LYS A 107 -6.33 10.08 -16.18
C LYS A 107 -5.40 8.97 -16.63
N PHE A 108 -4.12 9.04 -16.25
CA PHE A 108 -3.15 8.01 -16.57
C PHE A 108 -3.54 6.63 -16.02
N LEU A 109 -4.08 6.58 -14.80
CA LEU A 109 -4.55 5.33 -14.20
C LEU A 109 -5.85 4.82 -14.83
N ALA A 110 -6.73 5.72 -15.32
CA ALA A 110 -8.00 5.33 -15.92
C ALA A 110 -7.84 4.48 -17.19
N ASP A 111 -6.73 4.66 -17.92
CA ASP A 111 -6.42 3.86 -19.12
C ASP A 111 -5.84 2.48 -18.78
N LYS A 112 -5.39 2.27 -17.53
CA LYS A 112 -4.62 1.08 -17.11
C LYS A 112 -5.33 0.22 -16.07
N LEU A 113 -6.16 0.83 -15.23
CA LEU A 113 -6.82 0.18 -14.11
C LEU A 113 -8.33 0.37 -14.18
N ALA A 114 -9.05 -0.60 -13.62
CA ALA A 114 -10.48 -0.44 -13.39
C ALA A 114 -10.75 0.71 -12.40
N PHE A 115 -11.87 1.42 -12.60
CA PHE A 115 -12.21 2.65 -11.86
C PHE A 115 -12.13 2.49 -10.33
N PHE A 116 -12.48 1.31 -9.81
CA PHE A 116 -12.53 1.04 -8.37
C PHE A 116 -11.15 0.86 -7.73
N LYS A 117 -10.09 0.67 -8.54
CA LYS A 117 -8.69 0.62 -8.10
C LYS A 117 -8.02 2.00 -8.07
N ILE A 118 -8.63 3.00 -8.74
CA ILE A 118 -8.07 4.34 -8.82
C ILE A 118 -8.17 5.01 -7.45
N PRO A 119 -7.06 5.51 -6.86
CA PRO A 119 -7.10 6.19 -5.58
C PRO A 119 -8.03 7.40 -5.61
N LYS A 120 -8.96 7.48 -4.66
CA LYS A 120 -9.88 8.63 -4.54
C LYS A 120 -9.17 9.87 -4.01
N HIS A 121 -8.16 9.66 -3.16
CA HIS A 121 -7.39 10.74 -2.57
C HIS A 121 -5.91 10.58 -2.93
N ILE A 122 -5.40 11.56 -3.69
CA ILE A 122 -4.00 11.64 -4.08
C ILE A 122 -3.35 12.83 -3.36
N ARG A 123 -2.13 12.64 -2.86
CA ARG A 123 -1.30 13.70 -2.27
C ARG A 123 0.10 13.67 -2.86
N PHE A 124 0.62 14.84 -3.21
CA PHE A 124 2.03 14.98 -3.57
C PHE A 124 2.84 15.34 -2.33
N VAL A 125 3.94 14.64 -2.11
CA VAL A 125 4.81 14.82 -0.94
C VAL A 125 6.28 14.80 -1.33
N ASP A 126 7.10 15.56 -0.61
CA ASP A 126 8.56 15.53 -0.80
C ASP A 126 9.22 14.33 -0.12
N LYS A 127 8.58 13.84 0.97
CA LYS A 127 9.06 12.74 1.79
C LYS A 127 7.90 11.95 2.41
N PHE A 128 8.11 10.65 2.58
CA PHE A 128 7.18 9.79 3.31
C PHE A 128 7.51 9.75 4.80
N ILE A 129 6.52 9.38 5.61
CA ILE A 129 6.73 9.06 7.02
C ILE A 129 7.41 7.70 7.09
N MET A 130 8.66 7.68 7.54
CA MET A 130 9.51 6.49 7.56
C MET A 130 10.00 6.16 8.97
N THR A 131 10.35 4.89 9.20
CA THR A 131 11.12 4.46 10.36
C THR A 131 12.57 4.98 10.29
N PRO A 132 13.34 4.94 11.39
CA PRO A 132 14.77 5.25 11.36
C PRO A 132 15.58 4.37 10.38
N THR A 133 15.06 3.18 10.06
CA THR A 133 15.63 2.24 9.08
C THR A 133 15.17 2.49 7.65
N GLY A 134 14.43 3.57 7.37
CA GLY A 134 13.98 3.95 6.03
C GLY A 134 12.75 3.23 5.51
N LYS A 135 12.03 2.46 6.35
CA LYS A 135 10.78 1.78 5.93
C LYS A 135 9.61 2.72 6.04
N VAL A 136 8.82 2.85 4.97
CA VAL A 136 7.58 3.63 4.98
C VAL A 136 6.59 3.05 6.00
N GLN A 137 5.98 3.92 6.79
CA GLN A 137 4.97 3.55 7.79
C GLN A 137 3.56 3.85 7.26
N LYS A 138 2.99 2.96 6.43
CA LYS A 138 1.67 3.14 5.79
C LYS A 138 0.55 3.49 6.78
N PHE A 139 0.56 2.94 7.99
CA PHE A 139 -0.42 3.29 9.04
C PHE A 139 -0.35 4.78 9.44
N LYS A 140 0.85 5.36 9.53
CA LYS A 140 1.00 6.80 9.82
C LYS A 140 0.58 7.67 8.64
N LEU A 141 0.78 7.20 7.41
CA LEU A 141 0.28 7.89 6.22
C LEU A 141 -1.26 7.93 6.23
N SER A 142 -1.89 6.80 6.60
CA SER A 142 -3.35 6.70 6.76
C SER A 142 -3.86 7.66 7.84
N GLU A 143 -3.26 7.66 9.03
CA GLU A 143 -3.60 8.60 10.11
C GLU A 143 -3.47 10.07 9.68
N ALA A 144 -2.37 10.42 9.01
CA ALA A 144 -2.13 11.77 8.50
C ALA A 144 -3.20 12.19 7.48
N MET A 145 -3.50 11.31 6.51
CA MET A 145 -4.55 11.56 5.51
C MET A 145 -5.93 11.74 6.14
N VAL A 146 -6.29 10.91 7.13
CA VAL A 146 -7.57 11.05 7.84
C VAL A 146 -7.66 12.40 8.56
N ASN A 147 -6.58 12.83 9.21
CA ASN A 147 -6.55 14.11 9.90
C ASN A 147 -6.69 15.29 8.92
N GLU A 148 -5.94 15.28 7.82
CA GLU A 148 -6.06 16.31 6.76
C GLU A 148 -7.48 16.41 6.20
N LEU A 149 -8.13 15.27 5.93
CA LEU A 149 -9.48 15.23 5.38
C LEU A 149 -10.53 15.72 6.40
N LYS A 150 -10.34 15.47 7.70
CA LYS A 150 -11.19 16.01 8.76
C LYS A 150 -11.04 17.52 8.88
N GLU A 151 -9.82 18.04 8.83
CA GLU A 151 -9.56 19.48 8.88
C GLU A 151 -10.16 20.21 7.67
N ALA A 152 -10.09 19.61 6.48
CA ALA A 152 -10.71 20.17 5.28
C ALA A 152 -12.23 20.24 5.40
N LYS A 153 -12.88 19.22 5.97
CA LYS A 153 -14.33 19.21 6.21
C LYS A 153 -14.79 20.26 7.23
N ASN A 154 -13.97 20.57 8.23
CA ASN A 154 -14.32 21.54 9.29
C ASN A 154 -14.14 23.01 8.86
N LYS A 155 -13.47 23.26 7.72
CA LYS A 155 -13.25 24.60 7.15
C LYS A 155 -14.34 25.01 6.15
N HIS A 156 -15.33 24.16 5.91
CA HIS A 156 -16.50 24.43 5.05
C HIS A 156 -17.77 24.28 5.87
#